data_AF-A0AAU9DKS4-F1
#
_entry.id   AF-A0AAU9DKS4-F1
#
_cell.length_a   1.000
_cell.length_b   1.000
_cell.length_c   1.000
_cell.angle_alpha   90.00
_cell.angle_beta   90.00
_cell.angle_gamma   90.00
#
_symmetry.space_group_name_H-M   'P 1'
#
loop_
_entity.id
_entity.type
_entity.pdbx_description
1 polymer ?
#
loop_
_entity_poly.entity_id
_entity_poly.type
_entity_poly.pdbx_seq_one_letter_code
_entity_poly.pdbx_strand_id
1 'polypeptide(L)'
;MDLLYLSRAQLISDLIEAEKLIYRIINLPKMTQSILSICIFPILSLICVGVDDLFSEKDLKLSKDLGLNDQIDFTKLLAKSRSSLKLYTDSKGGKAIKKVEKQQKKFYKELQKGYSDLQKSYISLFGQEDLGVYYYKGLPLANTNQTTIYFDAFDSEIKKENSIERVIEQFSKNQSYYINLVVREFEDSRIEKFEYEKCESKILDSEISNQDFFFLDEDRRNIFTNSDDKFFSLFLFNLKCQLSFSLNVIPLIISENSSLRYRLEMLVYYQAMKKLEFIEKENPFMGIEFVSDLLEKFECIFSNNNLRNNIYHYNLSKDNDQMEIKEDIFISMVEFQTGIKFKDVFDSIERDTAKLIKILEKETCLI
;
A
#
# COMPACT_ATOMS: atom_id res chain seq x y z
N MET A 1 24.64 -13.92 -17.41
CA MET A 1 23.38 -13.16 -17.42
C MET A 1 23.64 -11.82 -16.75
N ASP A 2 23.29 -10.70 -17.37
CA ASP A 2 23.46 -9.37 -16.75
C ASP A 2 22.26 -9.06 -15.85
N LEU A 3 22.38 -9.33 -14.55
CA LEU A 3 21.31 -9.10 -13.58
C LEU A 3 20.90 -7.63 -13.46
N LEU A 4 21.83 -6.69 -13.68
CA LEU A 4 21.50 -5.27 -13.63
C LEU A 4 20.62 -4.88 -14.82
N TYR A 5 20.95 -5.38 -16.02
CA TYR A 5 20.10 -5.21 -17.19
C TYR A 5 18.69 -5.75 -16.96
N LEU A 6 18.55 -6.95 -16.40
CA LEU A 6 17.24 -7.54 -16.10
C LEU A 6 16.45 -6.77 -15.07
N SER A 7 17.12 -6.35 -13.99
CA SER A 7 16.52 -5.52 -12.93
C SER A 7 15.95 -4.22 -13.51
N ARG A 8 16.70 -3.58 -14.42
CA ARG A 8 16.28 -2.36 -15.12
C ARG A 8 15.13 -2.62 -16.09
N ALA A 9 15.21 -3.66 -16.91
CA ALA A 9 14.16 -4.03 -17.86
C ALA A 9 12.82 -4.29 -17.15
N GLN A 10 12.88 -5.02 -16.04
CA GLN A 10 11.72 -5.28 -15.19
C GLN A 10 11.14 -3.99 -14.59
N LEU A 11 11.99 -3.11 -14.05
CA LEU A 11 11.55 -1.82 -13.51
C LEU A 11 10.91 -0.91 -14.58
N ILE A 12 11.44 -0.91 -15.80
CA ILE A 12 10.85 -0.16 -16.93
C ILE A 12 9.45 -0.67 -17.24
N SER A 13 9.23 -1.99 -17.25
CA SER A 13 7.89 -2.58 -17.42
C SER A 13 6.91 -2.10 -16.34
N ASP A 14 7.34 -2.14 -15.07
CA ASP A 14 6.53 -1.68 -13.94
C ASP A 14 6.28 -0.15 -13.98
N LEU A 15 7.23 0.66 -14.47
CA LEU A 15 7.07 2.10 -14.66
C LEU A 15 6.04 2.43 -15.75
N ILE A 16 6.05 1.72 -16.87
CA ILE A 16 5.06 1.89 -17.93
C ILE A 16 3.66 1.55 -17.40
N GLU A 17 3.53 0.47 -16.64
CA GLU A 17 2.26 0.14 -16.01
C GLU A 17 1.84 1.17 -14.94
N ALA A 18 2.79 1.74 -14.20
CA ALA A 18 2.51 2.82 -13.25
C ALA A 18 2.01 4.09 -13.94
N GLU A 19 2.53 4.43 -15.12
CA GLU A 19 2.00 5.51 -15.95
C GLU A 19 0.55 5.23 -16.41
N LYS A 20 0.25 3.98 -16.83
CA LYS A 20 -1.13 3.54 -17.14
C LYS A 20 -2.04 3.65 -15.93
N LEU A 21 -1.57 3.21 -14.76
CA LEU A 21 -2.29 3.32 -13.50
C LEU A 21 -2.63 4.79 -13.20
N ILE A 22 -1.66 5.70 -13.26
CA ILE A 22 -1.91 7.13 -13.04
C ILE A 22 -2.97 7.65 -14.01
N TYR A 23 -2.84 7.33 -15.31
CA TYR A 23 -3.80 7.73 -16.32
C TYR A 23 -5.22 7.20 -16.05
N ARG A 24 -5.35 5.92 -15.65
CA ARG A 24 -6.64 5.32 -15.27
C ARG A 24 -7.27 6.05 -14.09
N ILE A 25 -6.48 6.42 -13.08
CA ILE A 25 -6.98 7.11 -11.90
C ILE A 25 -7.44 8.53 -12.23
N ILE A 26 -6.65 9.34 -12.94
CA ILE A 26 -7.02 10.75 -13.21
C ILE A 26 -8.27 10.91 -14.10
N ASN A 27 -8.70 9.83 -14.77
CA ASN A 27 -9.91 9.80 -15.59
C ASN A 27 -11.15 9.28 -14.83
N LEU A 28 -11.04 8.92 -13.55
CA LEU A 28 -12.19 8.55 -12.71
C LEU A 28 -12.90 9.79 -12.14
N PRO A 29 -14.12 9.68 -11.57
CA PRO A 29 -14.74 10.80 -10.86
C PRO A 29 -13.94 11.21 -9.62
N LYS A 30 -13.92 12.52 -9.30
CA LYS A 30 -13.05 13.10 -8.26
C LYS A 30 -13.07 12.37 -6.91
N MET A 31 -14.25 11.96 -6.44
CA MET A 31 -14.37 11.23 -5.16
C MET A 31 -13.63 9.90 -5.21
N THR A 32 -13.84 9.12 -6.26
CA THR A 32 -13.13 7.87 -6.53
C THR A 32 -11.62 8.12 -6.67
N GLN A 33 -11.21 9.17 -7.37
CA GLN A 33 -9.80 9.54 -7.47
C GLN A 33 -9.18 9.74 -6.09
N SER A 34 -9.82 10.51 -5.22
CA SER A 34 -9.30 10.82 -3.87
C SER A 34 -9.10 9.56 -3.03
N ILE A 35 -10.09 8.66 -3.01
CA ILE A 35 -10.02 7.41 -2.25
C ILE A 35 -8.87 6.51 -2.75
N LEU A 36 -8.79 6.31 -4.06
CA LEU A 36 -7.79 5.42 -4.65
C LEU A 36 -6.37 6.00 -4.56
N SER A 37 -6.23 7.32 -4.74
CA SER A 37 -4.92 8.00 -4.72
C SER A 37 -4.21 7.83 -3.37
N ILE A 38 -4.96 7.84 -2.27
CA ILE A 38 -4.41 7.61 -0.92
C ILE A 38 -3.69 6.25 -0.85
N CYS A 39 -4.27 5.21 -1.45
CA CYS A 39 -3.72 3.85 -1.43
C CYS A 39 -2.56 3.66 -2.42
N ILE A 40 -2.56 4.41 -3.52
CA ILE A 40 -1.62 4.26 -4.63
C ILE A 40 -0.31 5.02 -4.39
N PHE A 41 -0.36 6.10 -3.64
CA PHE A 41 0.79 6.96 -3.43
C PHE A 41 2.05 6.24 -2.87
N PRO A 42 1.92 5.36 -1.85
CA PRO A 42 3.06 4.57 -1.37
C PRO A 42 3.56 3.54 -2.41
N ILE A 43 2.67 3.05 -3.28
CA ILE A 43 2.99 2.13 -4.39
C ILE A 43 3.85 2.82 -5.44
N LEU A 44 3.43 4.00 -5.89
CA LEU A 44 4.23 4.79 -6.84
C LEU A 44 5.60 5.14 -6.23
N SER A 45 5.67 5.35 -4.91
CA SER A 45 6.93 5.64 -4.21
C SER A 45 7.87 4.44 -4.20
N LEU A 46 7.34 3.22 -4.10
CA LEU A 46 8.13 1.99 -4.25
C LEU A 46 8.87 1.96 -5.60
N ILE A 47 8.18 2.30 -6.68
CA ILE A 47 8.71 2.28 -8.04
C ILE A 47 9.77 3.37 -8.23
N CYS A 48 9.46 4.61 -7.82
CA CYS A 48 10.42 5.73 -7.89
C CYS A 48 11.71 5.47 -7.09
N VAL A 49 11.61 4.84 -5.90
CA VAL A 49 12.82 4.44 -5.17
C VAL A 49 13.59 3.34 -5.93
N GLY A 50 12.90 2.45 -6.62
CA GLY A 50 13.54 1.49 -7.54
C GLY A 50 14.37 2.17 -8.62
N VAL A 51 13.89 3.30 -9.16
CA VAL A 51 14.65 4.09 -10.15
C VAL A 51 15.93 4.63 -9.54
N ASP A 52 15.83 5.26 -8.36
CA ASP A 52 17.01 5.76 -7.63
C ASP A 52 18.01 4.63 -7.28
N ASP A 53 17.53 3.42 -7.03
CA ASP A 53 18.37 2.29 -6.68
C ASP A 53 19.11 1.70 -7.91
N LEU A 54 18.55 1.82 -9.12
CA LEU A 54 19.04 1.13 -10.33
C LEU A 54 19.63 2.01 -11.43
N PHE A 55 19.14 3.24 -11.61
CA PHE A 55 19.50 4.10 -12.74
C PHE A 55 20.46 5.22 -12.37
N SER A 56 20.53 5.57 -11.10
CA SER A 56 21.51 6.52 -10.62
C SER A 56 22.84 5.83 -10.33
N GLU A 57 23.95 6.40 -10.84
CA GLU A 57 25.27 6.11 -10.26
C GLU A 57 25.16 6.32 -8.75
N LYS A 58 25.86 5.52 -7.93
CA LYS A 58 25.63 5.36 -6.48
C LYS A 58 25.49 6.66 -5.66
N ASP A 59 25.88 7.82 -6.20
CA ASP A 59 25.81 9.13 -5.56
C ASP A 59 24.83 10.16 -6.22
N LEU A 60 24.33 9.90 -7.44
CA LEU A 60 23.54 10.85 -8.26
C LEU A 60 22.09 10.40 -8.43
N LYS A 61 21.31 10.36 -7.34
CA LYS A 61 19.86 10.05 -7.42
C LYS A 61 19.12 11.06 -8.29
N LEU A 62 18.48 10.61 -9.36
CA LEU A 62 17.75 11.46 -10.31
C LEU A 62 16.61 12.23 -9.62
N SER A 63 16.07 11.69 -8.53
CA SER A 63 15.04 12.36 -7.72
C SER A 63 15.55 13.58 -6.93
N LYS A 64 16.88 13.76 -6.75
CA LYS A 64 17.46 14.91 -6.02
C LYS A 64 17.18 16.25 -6.71
N ASP A 65 17.05 16.24 -8.02
CA ASP A 65 16.79 17.43 -8.82
C ASP A 65 15.30 17.82 -8.82
N LEU A 66 14.44 16.96 -8.25
CA LEU A 66 12.99 17.16 -8.12
C LEU A 66 12.62 17.59 -6.70
N GLY A 67 13.23 18.66 -6.20
CA GLY A 67 12.83 19.25 -4.92
C GLY A 67 11.37 19.72 -4.94
N LEU A 68 10.67 19.63 -3.81
CA LEU A 68 9.40 20.36 -3.63
C LEU A 68 9.68 21.87 -3.46
N ASN A 69 10.91 22.20 -3.00
CA ASN A 69 11.62 23.49 -2.92
C ASN A 69 13.05 23.24 -2.36
N ASP A 70 13.88 24.28 -2.20
CA ASP A 70 15.28 24.19 -1.70
C ASP A 70 15.44 23.52 -0.31
N GLN A 71 14.35 23.21 0.39
CA GLN A 71 14.36 22.71 1.78
C GLN A 71 13.74 21.32 1.98
N ILE A 72 13.09 20.76 0.96
CA ILE A 72 12.36 19.50 1.07
C ILE A 72 12.95 18.45 0.12
N ASP A 73 13.59 17.47 0.72
CA ASP A 73 14.23 16.33 0.03
C ASP A 73 13.17 15.33 -0.45
N PHE A 74 12.88 15.36 -1.75
CA PHE A 74 11.93 14.46 -2.41
C PHE A 74 12.35 12.99 -2.33
N THR A 75 13.64 12.68 -2.47
CA THR A 75 14.18 11.33 -2.26
C THR A 75 13.82 10.78 -0.88
N LYS A 76 13.99 11.60 0.17
CA LYS A 76 13.68 11.21 1.54
C LYS A 76 12.18 10.97 1.74
N LEU A 77 11.34 11.79 1.11
CA LEU A 77 9.89 11.61 1.16
C LEU A 77 9.45 10.34 0.41
N LEU A 78 10.02 10.03 -0.75
CA LEU A 78 9.79 8.78 -1.47
C LEU A 78 10.11 7.56 -0.58
N ALA A 79 11.27 7.57 0.09
CA ALA A 79 11.66 6.48 0.98
C ALA A 79 10.71 6.31 2.17
N LYS A 80 10.28 7.40 2.81
CA LYS A 80 9.30 7.37 3.91
C LYS A 80 7.93 6.90 3.43
N SER A 81 7.43 7.44 2.32
CA SER A 81 6.16 7.07 1.71
C SER A 81 6.14 5.58 1.37
N ARG A 82 7.14 5.07 0.66
CA ARG A 82 7.32 3.63 0.39
C ARG A 82 7.28 2.80 1.67
N SER A 83 7.91 3.26 2.75
CA SER A 83 7.94 2.51 4.02
C SER A 83 6.56 2.39 4.68
N SER A 84 5.66 3.34 4.42
CA SER A 84 4.30 3.35 4.96
C SER A 84 3.41 2.23 4.41
N LEU A 85 3.73 1.67 3.23
CA LEU A 85 3.09 0.45 2.71
C LEU A 85 3.05 -0.66 3.75
N LYS A 86 4.07 -0.74 4.60
CA LYS A 86 4.18 -1.77 5.63
C LYS A 86 3.13 -1.65 6.73
N LEU A 87 2.40 -0.54 6.89
CA LEU A 87 1.42 -0.35 7.97
C LEU A 87 1.94 -0.74 9.37
N TYR A 88 3.20 -0.43 9.67
CA TYR A 88 3.91 -0.83 10.90
C TYR A 88 4.02 -2.35 11.14
N THR A 89 3.86 -3.18 10.11
CA THR A 89 4.07 -4.64 10.19
C THR A 89 5.51 -5.01 10.52
N ASP A 90 6.47 -4.10 10.29
CA ASP A 90 7.87 -4.21 10.72
C ASP A 90 8.10 -3.96 12.22
N SER A 91 7.09 -3.43 12.92
CA SER A 91 7.13 -3.14 14.34
C SER A 91 6.50 -4.30 15.13
N LYS A 92 7.01 -4.58 16.34
CA LYS A 92 6.34 -5.51 17.28
C LYS A 92 4.85 -5.12 17.45
N GLY A 93 3.97 -6.10 17.57
CA GLY A 93 2.52 -6.05 17.82
C GLY A 93 2.12 -4.89 18.70
N GLY A 94 2.49 -4.95 19.98
CA GLY A 94 2.19 -3.88 20.95
C GLY A 94 2.72 -2.49 20.55
N LYS A 95 3.83 -2.38 19.81
CA LYS A 95 4.32 -1.09 19.30
C LYS A 95 3.47 -0.57 18.13
N ALA A 96 2.99 -1.45 17.25
CA ALA A 96 2.13 -1.08 16.15
C ALA A 96 0.77 -0.58 16.65
N ILE A 97 0.17 -1.28 17.62
CA ILE A 97 -1.11 -0.89 18.24
C ILE A 97 -0.99 0.50 18.90
N LYS A 98 0.08 0.73 19.68
CA LYS A 98 0.37 2.05 20.28
C LYS A 98 0.54 3.17 19.25
N LYS A 99 1.09 2.87 18.06
CA LYS A 99 1.18 3.84 16.97
C LYS A 99 -0.21 4.16 16.40
N VAL A 100 -1.03 3.14 16.14
CA VAL A 100 -2.43 3.32 15.71
C VAL A 100 -3.21 4.18 16.70
N GLU A 101 -3.10 3.88 18.00
CA GLU A 101 -3.71 4.67 19.06
C GLU A 101 -3.25 6.14 19.04
N LYS A 102 -1.94 6.36 19.00
CA LYS A 102 -1.38 7.71 18.97
C LYS A 102 -1.87 8.50 17.76
N GLN A 103 -1.93 7.86 16.58
CA GLN A 103 -2.38 8.52 15.36
C GLN A 103 -3.87 8.87 15.42
N GLN A 104 -4.71 7.96 15.89
CA GLN A 104 -6.13 8.21 16.02
C GLN A 104 -6.43 9.35 17.00
N LYS A 105 -5.75 9.36 18.15
CA LYS A 105 -5.85 10.45 19.13
C LYS A 105 -5.34 11.79 18.58
N LYS A 106 -4.31 11.78 17.73
CA LYS A 106 -3.82 12.98 17.04
C LYS A 106 -4.84 13.48 16.03
N PHE A 107 -5.38 12.59 15.19
CA PHE A 107 -6.41 12.92 14.20
C PHE A 107 -7.64 13.55 14.84
N TYR A 108 -8.17 12.97 15.91
CA TYR A 108 -9.31 13.52 16.65
C TYR A 108 -9.06 14.93 17.19
N LYS A 109 -7.84 15.20 17.70
CA LYS A 109 -7.47 16.55 18.14
C LYS A 109 -7.42 17.55 16.99
N GLU A 110 -6.89 17.14 15.83
CA GLU A 110 -6.86 18.00 14.65
C GLU A 110 -8.26 18.24 14.07
N LEU A 111 -9.16 17.25 14.11
CA LEU A 111 -10.57 17.39 13.72
C LEU A 111 -11.31 18.48 14.52
N GLN A 112 -10.91 18.69 15.77
CA GLN A 112 -11.51 19.69 16.67
C GLN A 112 -10.76 21.02 16.68
N LYS A 113 -9.70 21.14 15.89
CA LYS A 113 -8.86 22.32 15.87
C LYS A 113 -9.64 23.51 15.30
N GLY A 114 -9.61 24.63 16.02
CA GLY A 114 -10.35 25.82 15.66
C GLY A 114 -11.82 25.81 16.07
N TYR A 115 -12.31 24.74 16.72
CA TYR A 115 -13.68 24.72 17.24
C TYR A 115 -13.80 25.62 18.48
N SER A 116 -14.87 26.39 18.52
CA SER A 116 -15.28 27.19 19.69
C SER A 116 -15.69 26.29 20.86
N ASP A 117 -15.75 26.85 22.05
CA ASP A 117 -16.19 26.11 23.25
C ASP A 117 -17.63 25.62 23.13
N LEU A 118 -18.49 26.33 22.38
CA LEU A 118 -19.85 25.90 22.08
C LEU A 118 -19.86 24.67 21.15
N GLN A 119 -19.02 24.65 20.12
CA GLN A 119 -18.87 23.47 19.24
C GLN A 119 -18.29 22.27 20.00
N LYS A 120 -17.31 22.49 20.88
CA LYS A 120 -16.78 21.43 21.76
C LYS A 120 -17.82 20.91 22.73
N SER A 121 -18.67 21.79 23.27
CA SER A 121 -19.80 21.40 24.12
C SER A 121 -20.81 20.57 23.33
N TYR A 122 -21.12 20.95 22.09
CA TYR A 122 -21.95 20.15 21.19
C TYR A 122 -21.35 18.76 20.96
N ILE A 123 -20.05 18.65 20.71
CA ILE A 123 -19.36 17.35 20.58
C ILE A 123 -19.44 16.56 21.89
N SER A 124 -19.30 17.18 23.06
CA SER A 124 -19.43 16.41 24.30
C SER A 124 -20.82 15.78 24.50
N LEU A 125 -21.87 16.36 23.91
CA LEU A 125 -23.24 15.87 24.01
C LEU A 125 -23.64 14.92 22.86
N PHE A 126 -23.22 15.25 21.64
CA PHE A 126 -23.64 14.59 20.40
C PHE A 126 -22.49 13.92 19.65
N GLY A 127 -21.27 13.96 20.22
CA GLY A 127 -20.04 13.31 19.78
C GLY A 127 -19.58 13.74 18.39
N GLN A 128 -18.52 13.09 17.94
CA GLN A 128 -17.90 13.38 16.66
C GLN A 128 -17.37 12.09 16.06
N GLU A 129 -17.84 11.76 14.87
CA GLU A 129 -17.32 10.65 14.10
C GLU A 129 -15.87 10.95 13.74
N ASP A 130 -14.99 9.99 13.99
CA ASP A 130 -13.55 10.18 13.90
C ASP A 130 -12.85 9.03 13.16
N LEU A 131 -13.63 8.09 12.61
CA LEU A 131 -13.12 7.07 11.69
C LEU A 131 -14.01 7.00 10.45
N GLY A 132 -13.49 7.47 9.31
CA GLY A 132 -14.13 7.29 8.01
C GLY A 132 -13.65 6.01 7.34
N VAL A 133 -14.56 5.22 6.79
CA VAL A 133 -14.28 3.98 6.06
C VAL A 133 -14.78 4.10 4.63
N TYR A 134 -13.93 3.72 3.68
CA TYR A 134 -14.23 3.74 2.26
C TYR A 134 -14.41 2.33 1.73
N TYR A 135 -15.43 2.14 0.89
CA TYR A 135 -15.83 0.85 0.37
C TYR A 135 -15.84 0.83 -1.16
N TYR A 136 -15.60 -0.34 -1.73
CA TYR A 136 -15.88 -0.67 -3.13
C TYR A 136 -16.60 -2.01 -3.16
N LYS A 137 -17.78 -2.06 -3.79
CA LYS A 137 -18.68 -3.23 -3.78
C LYS A 137 -19.00 -3.73 -2.36
N GLY A 138 -19.10 -2.81 -1.40
CA GLY A 138 -19.36 -3.12 0.01
C GLY A 138 -18.17 -3.72 0.78
N LEU A 139 -17.00 -3.90 0.17
CA LEU A 139 -15.78 -4.32 0.87
C LEU A 139 -14.99 -3.08 1.31
N PRO A 140 -14.48 -3.03 2.56
CA PRO A 140 -13.68 -1.90 3.01
C PRO A 140 -12.29 -1.91 2.35
N LEU A 141 -11.85 -0.79 1.79
CA LEU A 141 -10.59 -0.66 1.04
C LEU A 141 -9.56 0.18 1.78
N ALA A 142 -10.06 1.18 2.51
CA ALA A 142 -9.27 2.21 3.15
C ALA A 142 -10.06 2.81 4.31
N ASN A 143 -9.34 3.45 5.23
CA ASN A 143 -9.94 4.26 6.28
C ASN A 143 -9.05 5.46 6.63
N THR A 144 -9.59 6.40 7.41
CA THR A 144 -8.88 7.63 7.80
C THR A 144 -7.66 7.37 8.68
N ASN A 145 -7.64 6.29 9.47
CA ASN A 145 -6.45 5.89 10.24
C ASN A 145 -5.31 5.47 9.31
N GLN A 146 -5.58 4.61 8.33
CA GLN A 146 -4.63 4.19 7.30
C GLN A 146 -4.12 5.39 6.48
N THR A 147 -5.00 6.32 6.14
CA THR A 147 -4.65 7.58 5.47
C THR A 147 -3.65 8.38 6.30
N THR A 148 -3.88 8.50 7.61
CA THR A 148 -2.98 9.19 8.53
C THR A 148 -1.60 8.51 8.57
N ILE A 149 -1.55 7.18 8.55
CA ILE A 149 -0.28 6.41 8.51
C ILE A 149 0.50 6.72 7.22
N TYR A 150 -0.17 6.82 6.07
CA TYR A 150 0.49 7.18 4.81
C TYR A 150 0.99 8.62 4.81
N PHE A 151 0.26 9.53 5.45
CA PHE A 151 0.65 10.94 5.53
C PHE A 151 1.68 11.28 6.61
N ASP A 152 1.98 10.37 7.55
CA ASP A 152 3.09 10.52 8.50
C ASP A 152 4.45 10.79 7.82
N ALA A 153 4.62 10.37 6.56
CA ALA A 153 5.81 10.67 5.78
C ALA A 153 6.08 12.18 5.65
N PHE A 154 5.00 12.99 5.64
CA PHE A 154 5.00 14.43 5.39
C PHE A 154 4.95 15.28 6.66
N ASP A 155 4.80 14.68 7.84
CA ASP A 155 4.57 15.37 9.11
C ASP A 155 5.60 16.49 9.41
N SER A 156 6.88 16.27 9.03
CA SER A 156 7.94 17.27 9.20
C SER A 156 7.84 18.43 8.21
N GLU A 157 7.38 18.16 6.99
CA GLU A 157 7.32 19.16 5.92
C GLU A 157 6.03 19.98 6.01
N ILE A 158 4.92 19.36 6.42
CA ILE A 158 3.65 20.05 6.72
C ILE A 158 3.87 21.15 7.77
N LYS A 159 4.71 20.89 8.77
CA LYS A 159 5.07 21.88 9.80
C LYS A 159 5.89 23.05 9.27
N LYS A 160 6.64 22.88 8.17
CA LYS A 160 7.42 23.95 7.54
C LYS A 160 6.55 24.80 6.61
N GLU A 161 5.77 24.14 5.76
CA GLU A 161 4.92 24.79 4.75
C GLU A 161 3.63 25.38 5.31
N ASN A 162 3.23 24.99 6.53
CA ASN A 162 1.92 25.31 7.13
C ASN A 162 0.72 24.95 6.22
N SER A 163 0.89 24.03 5.28
CA SER A 163 -0.17 23.55 4.38
C SER A 163 0.10 22.11 3.96
N ILE A 164 -0.78 21.20 4.39
CA ILE A 164 -0.73 19.78 3.98
C ILE A 164 -1.08 19.60 2.50
N GLU A 165 -2.06 20.37 2.02
CA GLU A 165 -2.55 20.30 0.63
C GLU A 165 -1.43 20.58 -0.36
N ARG A 166 -0.66 21.66 -0.16
CA ARG A 166 0.46 22.02 -1.05
C ARG A 166 1.55 20.96 -1.07
N VAL A 167 1.91 20.43 0.10
CA VAL A 167 2.94 19.38 0.21
C VAL A 167 2.53 18.12 -0.54
N ILE A 168 1.28 17.67 -0.35
CA ILE A 168 0.76 16.47 -1.02
C ILE A 168 0.62 16.70 -2.52
N GLU A 169 0.08 17.85 -2.95
CA GLU A 169 -0.09 18.19 -4.36
C GLU A 169 1.26 18.20 -5.08
N GLN A 170 2.25 18.92 -4.52
CA GLN A 170 3.56 19.02 -5.13
C GLN A 170 4.29 17.68 -5.15
N PHE A 171 4.19 16.88 -4.08
CA PHE A 171 4.78 15.54 -4.10
C PHE A 171 4.16 14.67 -5.17
N SER A 172 2.83 14.69 -5.29
CA SER A 172 2.10 13.88 -6.28
C SER A 172 2.46 14.29 -7.71
N LYS A 173 2.64 15.60 -7.96
CA LYS A 173 3.14 16.13 -9.22
C LYS A 173 4.57 15.66 -9.51
N ASN A 174 5.49 15.79 -8.57
CA ASN A 174 6.88 15.36 -8.74
C ASN A 174 6.99 13.86 -8.96
N GLN A 175 6.19 13.06 -8.26
CA GLN A 175 6.12 11.61 -8.43
C GLN A 175 5.64 11.21 -9.82
N SER A 176 4.56 11.82 -10.30
CA SER A 176 4.02 11.57 -11.64
C SER A 176 5.00 12.03 -12.73
N TYR A 177 5.60 13.21 -12.55
CA TYR A 177 6.64 13.73 -13.44
C TYR A 177 7.85 12.81 -13.51
N TYR A 178 8.32 12.31 -12.36
CA TYR A 178 9.49 11.44 -12.30
C TYR A 178 9.25 10.11 -13.05
N ILE A 179 8.08 9.51 -12.87
CA ILE A 179 7.69 8.30 -13.62
C ILE A 179 7.65 8.60 -15.12
N ASN A 180 6.96 9.67 -15.53
CA ASN A 180 6.84 10.04 -16.94
C ASN A 180 8.20 10.35 -17.59
N LEU A 181 9.10 11.04 -16.87
CA LEU A 181 10.45 11.34 -17.33
C LEU A 181 11.21 10.06 -17.69
N VAL A 182 11.25 9.09 -16.77
CA VAL A 182 11.97 7.83 -17.00
C VAL A 182 11.29 7.03 -18.13
N VAL A 183 9.96 6.96 -18.15
CA VAL A 183 9.24 6.22 -19.19
C VAL A 183 9.48 6.82 -20.59
N ARG A 184 9.61 8.13 -20.71
CA ARG A 184 9.94 8.82 -21.97
C ARG A 184 11.36 8.52 -22.47
N GLU A 185 12.34 8.47 -21.58
CA GLU A 185 13.72 8.09 -21.94
C GLU A 185 13.80 6.69 -22.58
N PHE A 186 12.86 5.81 -22.24
CA PHE A 186 12.74 4.47 -22.82
C PHE A 186 11.58 4.34 -23.82
N GLU A 187 11.04 5.45 -24.35
CA GLU A 187 9.91 5.43 -25.30
C GLU A 187 10.29 4.86 -26.67
N ASP A 188 11.45 5.27 -27.19
CA ASP A 188 11.93 4.84 -28.50
C ASP A 188 12.34 3.35 -28.54
N SER A 189 12.54 2.74 -27.36
CA SER A 189 12.84 1.31 -27.22
C SER A 189 11.60 0.44 -26.98
N ARG A 190 10.39 1.04 -26.92
CA ARG A 190 9.14 0.27 -26.78
C ARG A 190 8.76 -0.37 -28.12
N ILE A 191 8.36 -1.64 -28.05
CA ILE A 191 7.79 -2.36 -29.20
C ILE A 191 6.38 -1.82 -29.52
N GLU A 192 5.66 -1.29 -28.52
CA GLU A 192 4.32 -0.72 -28.66
C GLU A 192 4.23 0.70 -28.09
N LYS A 193 3.60 1.60 -28.85
CA LYS A 193 3.27 2.95 -28.39
C LYS A 193 2.18 2.89 -27.32
N PHE A 194 2.28 3.77 -26.33
CA PHE A 194 1.26 3.88 -25.29
C PHE A 194 -0.04 4.42 -25.87
N GLU A 195 -1.07 3.59 -25.89
CA GLU A 195 -2.41 4.00 -26.34
C GLU A 195 -3.25 4.44 -25.12
N TYR A 196 -3.19 5.74 -24.82
CA TYR A 196 -3.91 6.35 -23.70
C TYR A 196 -5.42 6.06 -23.73
N GLU A 197 -6.02 6.05 -24.92
CA GLU A 197 -7.46 5.78 -25.11
C GLU A 197 -7.87 4.36 -24.71
N LYS A 198 -6.94 3.40 -24.68
CA LYS A 198 -7.19 2.02 -24.22
C LYS A 198 -6.97 1.85 -22.71
N CYS A 199 -6.51 2.88 -22.02
CA CYS A 199 -6.22 2.85 -20.58
C CYS A 199 -7.45 3.25 -19.76
N GLU A 200 -8.54 2.49 -19.89
CA GLU A 200 -9.73 2.66 -19.09
C GLU A 200 -9.67 1.85 -17.78
N SER A 201 -10.15 2.46 -16.70
CA SER A 201 -10.35 1.78 -15.42
C SER A 201 -11.63 0.95 -15.46
N LYS A 202 -11.63 -0.22 -14.83
CA LYS A 202 -12.84 -1.04 -14.65
C LYS A 202 -13.63 -0.69 -13.38
N ILE A 203 -13.25 0.38 -12.67
CA ILE A 203 -13.93 0.85 -11.46
C ILE A 203 -15.22 1.58 -11.83
N LEU A 204 -16.33 1.16 -11.22
CA LEU A 204 -17.61 1.85 -11.32
C LEU A 204 -17.81 2.75 -10.10
N ASP A 205 -18.01 4.04 -10.33
CA ASP A 205 -18.21 5.04 -9.27
C ASP A 205 -19.44 4.74 -8.41
N SER A 206 -20.49 4.16 -9.00
CA SER A 206 -21.70 3.73 -8.28
C SER A 206 -21.46 2.64 -7.23
N GLU A 207 -20.32 1.96 -7.29
CA GLU A 207 -19.94 0.91 -6.34
C GLU A 207 -19.03 1.42 -5.22
N ILE A 208 -18.65 2.70 -5.27
CA ILE A 208 -17.86 3.38 -4.24
C ILE A 208 -18.83 3.97 -3.20
N SER A 209 -18.54 3.77 -1.92
CA SER A 209 -19.26 4.43 -0.84
C SER A 209 -18.34 4.77 0.33
N ASN A 210 -18.83 5.62 1.23
CA ASN A 210 -18.15 5.94 2.48
C ASN A 210 -19.13 5.95 3.65
N GLN A 211 -18.64 5.62 4.83
CA GLN A 211 -19.38 5.71 6.08
C GLN A 211 -18.43 6.15 7.20
N ASP A 212 -18.89 7.09 8.01
CA ASP A 212 -18.16 7.61 9.17
C ASP A 212 -18.67 6.94 10.45
N PHE A 213 -17.79 6.80 11.43
CA PHE A 213 -18.04 6.04 12.65
C PHE A 213 -17.46 6.73 13.89
N PHE A 214 -18.12 6.54 15.04
CA PHE A 214 -17.62 6.96 16.36
C PHE A 214 -16.63 5.93 16.92
N PHE A 215 -15.35 6.25 16.93
CA PHE A 215 -14.31 5.32 17.38
C PHE A 215 -13.74 5.69 18.76
N LEU A 216 -13.39 6.95 18.99
CA LEU A 216 -12.81 7.35 20.29
C LEU A 216 -13.86 7.59 21.38
N ASP A 217 -15.08 7.97 21.01
CA ASP A 217 -16.18 8.23 21.94
C ASP A 217 -16.57 6.94 22.69
N GLU A 218 -16.31 6.89 24.00
CA GLU A 218 -16.57 5.73 24.86
C GLU A 218 -18.02 5.67 25.37
N ASP A 219 -18.75 6.79 25.34
CA ASP A 219 -20.17 6.84 25.69
C ASP A 219 -21.05 6.23 24.57
N ARG A 220 -20.43 5.93 23.43
CA ARG A 220 -21.04 5.26 22.28
C ARG A 220 -20.55 3.85 22.13
N ARG A 221 -21.38 3.03 21.52
CA ARG A 221 -21.07 1.62 21.27
C ARG A 221 -19.79 1.54 20.43
N ASN A 222 -18.81 0.76 20.91
CA ASN A 222 -17.60 0.44 20.16
C ASN A 222 -17.97 -0.07 18.77
N ILE A 223 -17.41 0.53 17.72
CA ILE A 223 -17.71 0.17 16.33
C ILE A 223 -17.40 -1.27 16.00
N PHE A 224 -16.47 -1.89 16.73
CA PHE A 224 -16.11 -3.28 16.57
C PHE A 224 -16.94 -4.15 17.51
N THR A 225 -17.83 -4.98 16.96
CA THR A 225 -18.80 -5.76 17.74
C THR A 225 -18.18 -6.76 18.72
N ASN A 226 -16.95 -7.22 18.45
CA ASN A 226 -16.32 -8.37 19.11
C ASN A 226 -14.95 -8.03 19.74
N SER A 227 -14.71 -6.77 20.13
CA SER A 227 -13.37 -6.33 20.50
C SER A 227 -13.25 -5.76 21.92
N ASP A 228 -12.41 -6.41 22.72
CA ASP A 228 -11.94 -5.89 24.01
C ASP A 228 -10.88 -4.78 23.86
N ASP A 229 -10.15 -4.76 22.72
CA ASP A 229 -9.17 -3.72 22.38
C ASP A 229 -9.48 -3.13 21.00
N LYS A 230 -10.21 -2.01 20.99
CA LYS A 230 -10.60 -1.31 19.76
C LYS A 230 -9.42 -0.88 18.88
N PHE A 231 -8.24 -0.63 19.46
CA PHE A 231 -7.04 -0.26 18.68
C PHE A 231 -6.37 -1.47 18.04
N PHE A 232 -6.41 -2.62 18.70
CA PHE A 232 -6.02 -3.88 18.09
C PHE A 232 -6.95 -4.24 16.92
N SER A 233 -8.28 -4.11 17.09
CA SER A 233 -9.22 -4.33 15.99
C SER A 233 -9.05 -3.33 14.86
N LEU A 234 -8.80 -2.04 15.14
CA LEU A 234 -8.48 -1.05 14.10
C LEU A 234 -7.19 -1.42 13.35
N PHE A 235 -6.19 -1.95 14.05
CA PHE A 235 -4.97 -2.44 13.43
C PHE A 235 -5.24 -3.61 12.47
N LEU A 236 -6.02 -4.62 12.90
CA LEU A 236 -6.44 -5.73 12.05
C LEU A 236 -7.31 -5.26 10.88
N PHE A 237 -8.16 -4.26 11.10
CA PHE A 237 -9.02 -3.66 10.09
C PHE A 237 -8.20 -2.94 9.02
N ASN A 238 -7.10 -2.28 9.39
CA ASN A 238 -6.16 -1.70 8.43
C ASN A 238 -5.53 -2.78 7.51
N LEU A 239 -5.19 -3.96 8.05
CA LEU A 239 -4.70 -5.09 7.23
C LEU A 239 -5.79 -5.58 6.27
N LYS A 240 -7.03 -5.72 6.76
CA LYS A 240 -8.19 -6.12 5.95
C LYS A 240 -8.44 -5.14 4.79
N CYS A 241 -8.40 -3.84 5.05
CA CYS A 241 -8.50 -2.79 4.04
C CYS A 241 -7.42 -2.96 2.96
N GLN A 242 -6.16 -3.12 3.35
CA GLN A 242 -5.05 -3.27 2.42
C GLN A 242 -5.16 -4.54 1.56
N LEU A 243 -5.52 -5.68 2.18
CA LEU A 243 -5.76 -6.94 1.47
C LEU A 243 -6.94 -6.82 0.49
N SER A 244 -8.02 -6.16 0.92
CA SER A 244 -9.22 -5.96 0.09
C SER A 244 -8.93 -5.05 -1.10
N PHE A 245 -8.18 -3.96 -0.90
CA PHE A 245 -7.69 -3.10 -1.97
C PHE A 245 -6.81 -3.89 -2.95
N SER A 246 -5.87 -4.68 -2.43
CA SER A 246 -4.96 -5.47 -3.25
C SER A 246 -5.67 -6.53 -4.09
N LEU A 247 -6.65 -7.25 -3.54
CA LEU A 247 -7.31 -8.33 -4.25
C LEU A 247 -8.45 -7.85 -5.16
N ASN A 248 -9.16 -6.78 -4.79
CA ASN A 248 -10.41 -6.39 -5.46
C ASN A 248 -10.30 -5.10 -6.29
N VAL A 249 -9.31 -4.24 -6.01
CA VAL A 249 -9.17 -2.95 -6.68
C VAL A 249 -7.97 -2.93 -7.62
N ILE A 250 -6.80 -3.41 -7.18
CA ILE A 250 -5.59 -3.45 -8.03
C ILE A 250 -5.85 -4.11 -9.40
N PRO A 251 -6.55 -5.27 -9.51
CA PRO A 251 -6.82 -5.89 -10.81
C PRO A 251 -7.72 -5.06 -11.76
N LEU A 252 -8.37 -4.01 -11.25
CA LEU A 252 -9.24 -3.12 -12.01
C LEU A 252 -8.52 -1.86 -12.52
N ILE A 253 -7.34 -1.57 -11.96
CA ILE A 253 -6.55 -0.36 -12.24
C ILE A 253 -5.12 -0.69 -12.71
N ILE A 254 -4.69 -1.95 -12.63
CA ILE A 254 -3.44 -2.50 -13.17
C ILE A 254 -3.76 -3.67 -14.09
N SER A 255 -3.05 -3.77 -15.21
CA SER A 255 -3.22 -4.82 -16.21
C SER A 255 -3.02 -6.23 -15.61
N GLU A 256 -3.85 -7.19 -16.05
CA GLU A 256 -3.95 -8.54 -15.45
C GLU A 256 -2.62 -9.28 -15.40
N ASN A 257 -1.83 -9.20 -16.47
CA ASN A 257 -0.54 -9.88 -16.62
C ASN A 257 0.67 -9.02 -16.25
N SER A 258 0.47 -7.88 -15.56
CA SER A 258 1.57 -7.01 -15.20
C SER A 258 2.38 -7.57 -14.03
N SER A 259 3.71 -7.56 -14.16
CA SER A 259 4.64 -7.80 -13.05
C SER A 259 4.41 -6.86 -11.86
N LEU A 260 3.95 -5.63 -12.10
CA LEU A 260 3.62 -4.69 -11.03
C LEU A 260 2.44 -5.18 -10.20
N ARG A 261 1.38 -5.69 -10.84
CA ARG A 261 0.23 -6.29 -10.13
C ARG A 261 0.70 -7.42 -9.22
N TYR A 262 1.42 -8.38 -9.79
CA TYR A 262 1.90 -9.55 -9.07
C TYR A 262 2.79 -9.16 -7.88
N ARG A 263 3.72 -8.23 -8.11
CA ARG A 263 4.60 -7.68 -7.07
C ARG A 263 3.80 -7.09 -5.91
N LEU A 264 2.77 -6.31 -6.19
CA LEU A 264 1.97 -5.62 -5.17
C LEU A 264 1.14 -6.60 -4.35
N GLU A 265 0.47 -7.55 -5.01
CA GLU A 265 -0.32 -8.57 -4.33
C GLU A 265 0.55 -9.46 -3.44
N MET A 266 1.72 -9.89 -3.93
CA MET A 266 2.69 -10.63 -3.12
C MET A 266 3.23 -9.81 -1.94
N LEU A 267 3.49 -8.51 -2.13
CA LEU A 267 3.97 -7.62 -1.06
C LEU A 267 2.94 -7.44 0.05
N VAL A 268 1.68 -7.17 -0.30
CA VAL A 268 0.59 -6.98 0.65
C VAL A 268 0.33 -8.28 1.41
N TYR A 269 0.24 -9.41 0.69
CA TYR A 269 0.09 -10.73 1.31
C TYR A 269 1.22 -11.05 2.28
N TYR A 270 2.47 -10.85 1.86
CA TYR A 270 3.65 -11.09 2.71
C TYR A 270 3.61 -10.27 4.00
N GLN A 271 3.25 -8.98 3.91
CA GLN A 271 3.19 -8.10 5.07
C GLN A 271 2.09 -8.51 6.06
N ALA A 272 0.90 -8.83 5.54
CA ALA A 272 -0.21 -9.30 6.36
C ALA A 272 0.18 -10.61 7.08
N MET A 273 0.69 -11.61 6.35
CA MET A 273 1.08 -12.89 6.93
C MET A 273 2.19 -12.77 7.97
N LYS A 274 3.25 -11.99 7.69
CA LYS A 274 4.31 -11.74 8.69
C LYS A 274 3.78 -11.10 9.97
N LYS A 275 2.75 -10.27 9.84
CA LYS A 275 2.17 -9.65 11.02
C LYS A 275 1.28 -10.58 11.80
N LEU A 276 0.49 -11.39 11.11
CA LEU A 276 -0.34 -12.41 11.75
C LEU A 276 0.53 -13.46 12.45
N GLU A 277 1.64 -13.89 11.83
CA GLU A 277 2.66 -14.76 12.45
C GLU A 277 3.13 -14.18 13.80
N PHE A 278 3.37 -12.86 13.83
CA PHE A 278 3.83 -12.18 15.03
C PHE A 278 2.72 -12.06 16.09
N ILE A 279 1.49 -11.74 15.69
CA ILE A 279 0.34 -11.63 16.59
C ILE A 279 0.04 -12.98 17.22
N GLU A 280 0.04 -14.05 16.43
CA GLU A 280 -0.18 -15.43 16.90
C GLU A 280 0.84 -15.83 17.97
N LYS A 281 2.11 -15.43 17.79
CA LYS A 281 3.18 -15.66 18.78
C LYS A 281 3.00 -14.88 20.08
N GLU A 282 2.42 -13.68 20.05
CA GLU A 282 2.21 -12.84 21.24
C GLU A 282 0.87 -13.08 21.94
N ASN A 283 -0.19 -13.44 21.21
CA ASN A 283 -1.54 -13.68 21.70
C ASN A 283 -2.23 -14.77 20.86
N PRO A 284 -2.22 -16.05 21.30
CA PRO A 284 -2.78 -17.20 20.57
C PRO A 284 -4.33 -17.24 20.49
N PHE A 285 -4.99 -16.11 20.26
CA PHE A 285 -6.45 -15.96 20.38
C PHE A 285 -7.23 -16.07 19.07
N MET A 286 -6.59 -15.97 17.90
CA MET A 286 -7.27 -16.21 16.62
C MET A 286 -7.42 -17.71 16.40
N GLY A 287 -8.50 -18.15 15.73
CA GLY A 287 -8.77 -19.57 15.44
C GLY A 287 -7.53 -20.32 14.93
N ILE A 288 -6.85 -21.00 15.86
CA ILE A 288 -5.43 -21.40 15.81
C ILE A 288 -5.16 -22.29 14.59
N GLU A 289 -6.10 -23.18 14.27
CA GLU A 289 -5.93 -24.19 13.22
C GLU A 289 -5.87 -23.58 11.81
N PHE A 290 -6.66 -22.53 11.53
CA PHE A 290 -6.71 -21.93 10.19
C PHE A 290 -5.53 -21.00 9.92
N VAL A 291 -5.05 -20.29 10.94
CA VAL A 291 -3.87 -19.42 10.81
C VAL A 291 -2.62 -20.28 10.61
N SER A 292 -2.53 -21.43 11.29
CA SER A 292 -1.44 -22.41 11.08
C SER A 292 -1.35 -22.91 9.64
N ASP A 293 -2.46 -23.35 9.03
CA ASP A 293 -2.48 -23.80 7.63
C ASP A 293 -2.01 -22.73 6.64
N LEU A 294 -2.38 -21.46 6.88
CA LEU A 294 -1.96 -20.33 6.06
C LEU A 294 -0.47 -20.02 6.27
N LEU A 295 0.01 -20.11 7.52
CA LEU A 295 1.42 -19.90 7.85
C LEU A 295 2.32 -20.96 7.22
N GLU A 296 1.91 -22.23 7.18
CA GLU A 296 2.68 -23.29 6.51
C GLU A 296 2.88 -23.00 5.02
N LYS A 297 1.80 -22.63 4.31
CA LYS A 297 1.90 -22.27 2.88
C LYS A 297 2.72 -21.01 2.66
N PHE A 298 2.56 -20.02 3.54
CA PHE A 298 3.37 -18.82 3.53
C PHE A 298 4.86 -19.14 3.68
N GLU A 299 5.21 -20.05 4.58
CA GLU A 299 6.59 -20.53 4.76
C GLU A 299 7.09 -21.29 3.52
N CYS A 300 6.28 -22.13 2.88
CA CYS A 300 6.66 -22.79 1.63
C CYS A 300 7.04 -21.80 0.52
N ILE A 301 6.40 -20.63 0.47
CA ILE A 301 6.64 -19.63 -0.58
C ILE A 301 7.82 -18.71 -0.22
N PHE A 302 7.95 -18.28 1.03
CA PHE A 302 8.86 -17.19 1.41
C PHE A 302 10.03 -17.59 2.32
N SER A 303 10.06 -18.82 2.84
CA SER A 303 11.16 -19.27 3.70
C SER A 303 12.34 -19.80 2.88
N ASN A 304 13.56 -19.54 3.39
CA ASN A 304 14.82 -20.01 2.81
C ASN A 304 15.09 -19.58 1.36
N ASN A 305 14.55 -18.43 0.94
CA ASN A 305 14.82 -17.82 -0.37
C ASN A 305 14.90 -16.29 -0.30
N ASN A 306 15.23 -15.66 -1.43
CA ASN A 306 15.35 -14.20 -1.55
C ASN A 306 14.13 -13.53 -2.20
N LEU A 307 13.03 -14.25 -2.41
CA LEU A 307 11.83 -13.72 -3.05
C LEU A 307 11.34 -12.45 -2.36
N ARG A 308 11.31 -12.45 -1.01
CA ARG A 308 10.98 -11.27 -0.20
C ARG A 308 11.80 -10.06 -0.62
N ASN A 309 13.13 -10.19 -0.71
CA ASN A 309 13.96 -9.06 -1.08
C ASN A 309 13.67 -8.61 -2.52
N ASN A 310 13.50 -9.56 -3.45
CA ASN A 310 13.25 -9.27 -4.85
C ASN A 310 11.87 -8.63 -5.12
N ILE A 311 10.86 -8.87 -4.28
CA ILE A 311 9.57 -8.16 -4.38
C ILE A 311 9.64 -6.75 -3.80
N TYR A 312 10.45 -6.53 -2.74
CA TYR A 312 10.65 -5.21 -2.14
C TYR A 312 11.61 -4.33 -2.94
N HIS A 313 12.62 -4.90 -3.60
CA HIS A 313 13.69 -4.19 -4.27
C HIS A 313 13.85 -4.73 -5.68
N TYR A 314 14.02 -3.84 -6.66
CA TYR A 314 14.17 -4.24 -8.06
C TYR A 314 15.56 -4.83 -8.38
N ASN A 315 16.55 -4.64 -7.50
CA ASN A 315 17.91 -5.12 -7.71
C ASN A 315 18.02 -6.62 -7.43
N LEU A 316 18.05 -7.43 -8.50
CA LEU A 316 18.28 -8.87 -8.42
C LEU A 316 19.69 -9.16 -7.90
N SER A 317 19.78 -9.90 -6.79
CA SER A 317 21.06 -10.34 -6.22
C SER A 317 21.68 -11.48 -7.03
N LYS A 318 22.98 -11.74 -6.80
CA LYS A 318 23.74 -12.88 -7.38
C LYS A 318 23.09 -14.24 -7.13
N ASP A 319 22.22 -14.34 -6.14
CA ASP A 319 21.47 -15.57 -5.89
C ASP A 319 20.57 -15.94 -7.07
N ASN A 320 20.29 -15.00 -7.99
CA ASN A 320 19.56 -15.23 -9.24
C ASN A 320 20.45 -15.50 -10.46
N ASP A 321 21.78 -15.66 -10.30
CA ASP A 321 22.73 -15.82 -11.43
C ASP A 321 22.43 -17.05 -12.31
N GLN A 322 21.79 -18.08 -11.74
CA GLN A 322 21.40 -19.32 -12.41
C GLN A 322 19.94 -19.33 -12.88
N MET A 323 19.21 -18.23 -12.73
CA MET A 323 17.83 -18.12 -13.20
C MET A 323 17.76 -18.20 -14.73
N GLU A 324 16.93 -19.09 -15.25
CA GLU A 324 16.62 -19.14 -16.68
C GLU A 324 15.39 -18.28 -16.97
N ILE A 325 15.54 -17.31 -17.88
CA ILE A 325 14.43 -16.44 -18.30
C ILE A 325 13.66 -17.15 -19.41
N LYS A 326 12.38 -17.41 -19.18
CA LYS A 326 11.51 -18.00 -20.19
C LYS A 326 10.76 -16.93 -20.97
N GLU A 327 9.82 -16.25 -20.31
CA GLU A 327 8.90 -15.29 -20.94
C GLU A 327 8.92 -13.95 -20.21
N ASP A 328 8.74 -13.97 -18.89
CA ASP A 328 8.71 -12.77 -18.05
C ASP A 328 9.76 -12.87 -16.92
N ILE A 329 10.45 -11.76 -16.65
CA ILE A 329 11.54 -11.69 -15.67
C ILE A 329 11.01 -11.88 -14.24
N PHE A 330 9.86 -11.27 -13.90
CA PHE A 330 9.26 -11.42 -12.58
C PHE A 330 8.78 -12.85 -12.35
N ILE A 331 8.07 -13.43 -13.32
CA ILE A 331 7.62 -14.83 -13.28
C ILE A 331 8.80 -15.77 -13.11
N SER A 332 9.84 -15.63 -13.94
CA SER A 332 11.04 -16.46 -13.86
C SER A 332 11.74 -16.33 -12.51
N MET A 333 11.78 -15.13 -11.93
CA MET A 333 12.33 -14.87 -10.60
C MET A 333 11.53 -15.56 -9.50
N VAL A 334 10.20 -15.50 -9.56
CA VAL A 334 9.34 -16.19 -8.59
C VAL A 334 9.53 -17.71 -8.67
N GLU A 335 9.51 -18.27 -9.89
CA GLU A 335 9.69 -19.72 -10.08
C GLU A 335 11.06 -20.19 -9.59
N PHE A 336 12.10 -19.43 -9.90
CA PHE A 336 13.46 -19.75 -9.49
C PHE A 336 13.65 -19.68 -7.97
N GLN A 337 13.12 -18.63 -7.31
CA GLN A 337 13.27 -18.45 -5.87
C GLN A 337 12.43 -19.44 -5.05
N THR A 338 11.29 -19.88 -5.57
CA THR A 338 10.37 -20.78 -4.85
C THR A 338 10.56 -22.25 -5.21
N GLY A 339 11.07 -22.55 -6.41
CA GLY A 339 11.02 -23.89 -6.99
C GLY A 339 9.61 -24.36 -7.37
N ILE A 340 8.62 -23.46 -7.34
CA ILE A 340 7.20 -23.72 -7.60
C ILE A 340 6.79 -22.95 -8.86
N LYS A 341 5.86 -23.50 -9.65
CA LYS A 341 5.34 -22.78 -10.82
C LYS A 341 4.66 -21.49 -10.39
N PHE A 342 4.85 -20.43 -11.15
CA PHE A 342 4.35 -19.09 -10.79
C PHE A 342 2.83 -19.10 -10.56
N LYS A 343 2.09 -19.78 -11.44
CA LYS A 343 0.64 -19.91 -11.31
C LYS A 343 0.22 -20.55 -9.98
N ASP A 344 0.91 -21.60 -9.55
CA ASP A 344 0.59 -22.29 -8.29
C ASP A 344 0.86 -21.38 -7.08
N VAL A 345 1.95 -20.61 -7.12
CA VAL A 345 2.28 -19.59 -6.09
C VAL A 345 1.20 -18.50 -6.06
N PHE A 346 0.92 -17.90 -7.21
CA PHE A 346 0.03 -16.75 -7.30
C PHE A 346 -1.43 -17.12 -6.97
N ASP A 347 -1.92 -18.25 -7.50
CA ASP A 347 -3.25 -18.78 -7.16
C ASP A 347 -3.35 -19.11 -5.66
N SER A 348 -2.26 -19.55 -5.01
CA SER A 348 -2.24 -19.76 -3.56
C SER A 348 -2.38 -18.43 -2.82
N ILE A 349 -1.63 -17.41 -3.22
CA ILE A 349 -1.65 -16.07 -2.62
C ILE A 349 -3.03 -15.43 -2.76
N GLU A 350 -3.67 -15.49 -3.93
CA GLU A 350 -5.02 -14.93 -4.13
C GLU A 350 -6.04 -15.65 -3.24
N ARG A 351 -6.03 -16.99 -3.20
CA ARG A 351 -6.93 -17.79 -2.36
C ARG A 351 -6.73 -17.51 -0.88
N ASP A 352 -5.48 -17.44 -0.42
CA ASP A 352 -5.16 -17.24 0.97
C ASP A 352 -5.46 -15.79 1.40
N THR A 353 -5.24 -14.80 0.52
CA THR A 353 -5.69 -13.41 0.70
C THR A 353 -7.21 -13.32 0.86
N ALA A 354 -7.98 -13.99 0.00
CA ALA A 354 -9.44 -14.03 0.11
C ALA A 354 -9.93 -14.65 1.42
N LYS A 355 -9.24 -15.69 1.92
CA LYS A 355 -9.53 -16.30 3.22
C LYS A 355 -9.18 -15.36 4.37
N LEU A 356 -8.02 -14.70 4.33
CA LEU A 356 -7.60 -13.74 5.34
C LEU A 356 -8.60 -12.60 5.49
N ILE A 357 -9.09 -12.04 4.39
CA ILE A 357 -10.14 -10.99 4.43
C ILE A 357 -11.36 -11.48 5.21
N LYS A 358 -11.83 -12.72 4.95
CA LYS A 358 -12.97 -13.31 5.66
C LYS A 358 -12.71 -13.59 7.14
N ILE A 359 -11.47 -13.96 7.50
CA ILE A 359 -11.07 -14.15 8.90
C ILE A 359 -11.09 -12.80 9.62
N LEU A 360 -10.41 -11.81 9.05
CA LEU A 360 -10.36 -10.46 9.62
C LEU A 360 -11.74 -9.82 9.72
N GLU A 361 -12.65 -10.08 8.77
CA GLU A 361 -14.05 -9.65 8.84
C GLU A 361 -14.74 -10.07 10.15
N LYS A 362 -14.52 -11.31 10.61
CA LYS A 362 -15.13 -11.82 11.86
C LYS A 362 -14.61 -11.09 13.10
N GLU A 363 -13.32 -10.77 13.09
CA GLU A 363 -12.61 -10.10 14.20
C GLU A 363 -12.79 -8.57 14.21
N THR A 364 -13.17 -8.00 13.07
CA THR A 364 -13.25 -6.54 12.86
C THR A 364 -14.60 -6.08 12.30
N CYS A 365 -15.65 -6.87 12.55
CA CYS A 365 -17.00 -6.58 12.08
C CYS A 365 -17.47 -5.23 12.65
N LEU A 366 -17.90 -4.35 11.74
CA LEU A 366 -18.44 -3.03 12.07
C LEU A 366 -19.93 -3.13 12.42
N ILE A 367 -20.39 -2.29 13.36
CA ILE A 367 -21.80 -2.19 13.78
C ILE A 367 -22.70 -1.55 12.71
#